data_AF-A0ABD1SP68-F1
#
_entry.id   AF-A0ABD1SP68-F1
#
_cell.length_a   1.000
_cell.length_b   1.000
_cell.length_c   1.000
_cell.angle_alpha   90.00
_cell.angle_beta   90.00
_cell.angle_gamma   90.00
#
_symmetry.space_group_name_H-M   'P 1'
#
loop_
_entity.id
_entity.type
_entity.pdbx_description
1 polymer ?
#
loop_
_entity_poly.entity_id
_entity_poly.type
_entity_poly.pdbx_seq_one_letter_code
_entity_poly.pdbx_strand_id
1 'polypeptide(L)'
;MATFPPKEPDHSSIEFHDAVLANNDEVKVAEIELFLKSIEDEKIDLGRKVATLFEALSYEKARILRISADFDNFRKRTERERLTLVTNAQGEVVETLFSVLDNFERAKAQIKVETEGEEKIQNSYQSIYKQFVEILGSLGVVPMETVGKPFDKKIVNYVS
;
A
#
# COMPACT_ATOMS: atom_id res chain seq x y z
N MET A 1 -6.99 0.41 30.16
CA MET A 1 -6.96 1.53 31.11
C MET A 1 -7.13 0.91 32.49
N ALA A 2 -6.02 0.53 33.12
CA ALA A 2 -6.04 -0.18 34.40
C ALA A 2 -5.96 0.88 35.52
N THR A 3 -7.06 1.09 36.23
CA THR A 3 -7.14 1.96 37.39
C THR A 3 -6.63 1.19 38.61
N PHE A 4 -5.46 1.55 39.11
CA PHE A 4 -5.00 1.10 40.42
C PHE A 4 -5.82 1.83 41.51
N PRO A 5 -6.31 1.12 42.54
CA PRO A 5 -7.02 1.77 43.64
C PRO A 5 -6.07 2.69 44.43
N PRO A 6 -6.55 3.81 44.99
CA PRO A 6 -5.74 4.64 45.86
C PRO A 6 -5.36 3.83 47.09
N LYS A 7 -4.06 3.77 47.38
CA LYS A 7 -3.54 3.15 48.62
C LYS A 7 -4.04 4.02 49.79
N GLU A 8 -4.83 3.45 50.69
CA GLU A 8 -5.28 4.15 51.90
C GLU A 8 -4.06 4.66 52.68
N PRO A 9 -4.11 5.87 53.27
CA PRO A 9 -3.02 6.38 54.08
C PRO A 9 -2.81 5.45 55.28
N ASP A 10 -1.60 4.92 55.39
CA ASP A 10 -1.19 4.04 56.48
C ASP A 10 -1.38 4.77 57.82
N HIS A 11 -2.40 4.37 58.59
CA HIS A 11 -2.77 4.98 59.87
C HIS A 11 -1.61 4.97 60.90
N SER A 12 -0.58 4.13 60.69
CA SER A 12 0.64 4.15 61.52
C SER A 12 1.47 5.43 61.36
N SER A 13 1.34 6.14 60.23
CA SER A 13 2.09 7.37 59.95
C SER A 13 1.52 8.58 60.68
N ILE A 14 0.24 8.54 61.05
CA ILE A 14 -0.47 9.63 61.73
C ILE A 14 -0.25 9.54 63.25
N GLU A 15 -0.27 8.34 63.84
CA GLU A 15 0.02 8.14 65.27
C GLU A 15 1.46 8.54 65.64
N PHE A 16 2.40 8.45 64.71
CA PHE A 16 3.76 8.97 64.89
C PHE A 16 3.83 10.50 64.89
N HIS A 17 2.92 11.19 64.22
CA HIS A 17 2.93 12.65 64.10
C HIS A 17 2.48 13.34 65.41
N ASP A 18 1.48 12.78 66.08
CA ASP A 18 0.93 13.34 67.31
C ASP A 18 1.86 13.17 68.53
N ALA A 19 2.70 12.13 68.54
CA ALA A 19 3.65 11.87 69.64
C ALA A 19 4.92 12.75 69.60
N VAL A 20 5.29 13.29 68.43
CA VAL A 20 6.51 14.11 68.25
C VAL A 20 6.30 15.57 68.68
N LEU A 21 5.08 16.09 68.53
CA LEU A 21 4.75 17.48 68.91
C LEU A 21 4.73 17.71 70.43
N ALA A 22 4.71 16.65 71.24
CA ALA A 22 4.67 16.77 72.70
C ALA A 22 6.05 16.97 73.36
N ASN A 23 7.18 16.80 72.65
CA ASN A 23 8.49 16.76 73.29
C ASN A 23 9.67 17.41 72.53
N ASN A 24 9.41 18.26 71.52
CA ASN A 24 10.41 19.13 70.86
C ASN A 24 11.75 18.43 70.55
N ASP A 25 11.68 17.17 70.11
CA ASP A 25 12.83 16.29 69.90
C ASP A 25 13.41 16.61 68.51
N GLU A 26 14.24 17.67 68.43
CA GLU A 26 14.84 18.22 67.19
C GLU A 26 15.47 17.15 66.29
N VAL A 27 15.96 16.06 66.87
CA VAL A 27 16.55 14.92 66.16
C VAL A 27 15.52 14.17 65.31
N LYS A 28 14.31 13.94 65.83
CA LYS A 28 13.24 13.26 65.08
C LYS A 28 12.65 14.14 63.99
N VAL A 29 12.59 15.45 64.22
CA VAL A 29 12.18 16.42 63.19
C VAL A 29 13.16 16.41 62.02
N ALA A 30 14.47 16.41 62.29
CA ALA A 30 15.51 16.34 61.27
C ALA A 30 15.47 15.02 60.45
N GLU A 31 15.18 13.88 61.09
CA GLU A 31 15.02 12.59 60.41
C GLU A 31 13.81 12.59 59.46
N ILE A 32 12.68 13.17 59.88
CA ILE A 32 11.48 13.31 59.04
C ILE A 32 11.75 14.22 57.84
N GLU A 33 12.43 15.35 58.04
CA GLU A 33 12.79 16.27 56.95
C GLU A 33 13.69 15.60 55.90
N LEU A 34 14.67 14.80 56.33
CA LEU A 34 15.54 14.04 55.43
C LEU A 34 14.75 13.00 54.63
N PHE A 35 13.82 12.30 55.28
CA PHE A 35 12.98 11.31 54.61
C PHE A 35 12.03 11.95 53.57
N LEU A 36 11.39 13.06 53.93
CA LEU A 36 10.54 13.82 53.00
C LEU A 36 11.33 14.34 51.79
N LYS A 37 12.56 14.81 52.02
CA LYS A 37 13.45 15.23 50.94
C LYS A 37 13.80 14.09 50.00
N SER A 38 14.11 12.91 50.53
CA SER A 38 14.37 11.70 49.72
C SER A 38 13.16 11.31 48.87
N ILE A 39 11.94 11.40 49.42
CA ILE A 39 10.71 11.11 48.67
C ILE A 39 10.50 12.13 47.55
N GLU A 40 10.71 13.42 47.80
CA GLU A 40 10.56 14.45 46.78
C GLU A 40 11.59 14.27 45.65
N ASP A 41 12.83 13.93 45.99
CA ASP A 41 13.87 13.63 45.00
C ASP A 41 13.51 12.41 44.13
N GLU A 42 12.99 11.33 44.73
CA GLU A 42 12.54 10.13 44.00
C GLU A 42 11.33 10.42 43.11
N LYS A 43 10.36 11.20 43.60
CA LYS A 43 9.20 11.67 42.83
C LYS A 43 9.62 12.51 41.62
N ILE A 44 10.62 13.39 41.78
CA ILE A 44 11.16 14.18 40.67
C ILE A 44 11.83 13.28 39.63
N ASP A 45 12.64 12.30 40.06
CA ASP A 45 13.28 11.34 39.15
C ASP A 45 12.26 10.49 38.39
N LEU A 46 11.23 10.01 39.08
CA LEU A 46 10.15 9.25 38.46
C LEU A 46 9.35 10.11 37.47
N GLY A 47 9.09 11.38 37.80
CA GLY A 47 8.46 12.34 36.90
C GLY A 47 9.28 12.56 35.61
N ARG A 48 10.61 12.65 35.73
CA ARG A 48 11.51 12.75 34.56
C ARG A 48 11.45 11.48 33.71
N LYS A 49 11.51 10.29 34.32
CA LYS A 49 11.39 9.00 33.61
C LYS A 49 10.05 8.87 32.87
N VAL A 50 8.95 9.30 33.49
CA VAL A 50 7.63 9.28 32.84
C VAL A 50 7.61 10.22 31.64
N ALA A 51 8.18 11.42 31.76
CA ALA A 51 8.26 12.38 30.65
C ALA A 51 9.06 11.81 29.47
N THR A 52 10.23 11.22 29.71
CA THR A 52 11.07 10.64 28.65
C THR A 52 10.42 9.43 27.98
N LEU A 53 9.77 8.55 28.76
CA LEU A 53 9.03 7.42 28.22
C LEU A 53 7.83 7.87 27.40
N PHE A 54 7.12 8.92 27.82
CA PHE A 54 5.99 9.47 27.08
C PHE A 54 6.45 10.07 25.74
N GLU A 55 7.56 10.81 25.73
CA GLU A 55 8.14 11.35 24.51
C GLU A 55 8.55 10.23 23.54
N ALA A 56 9.30 9.23 24.02
CA ALA A 56 9.69 8.06 23.21
C ALA A 56 8.47 7.31 22.66
N LEU A 57 7.42 7.12 23.47
CA LEU A 57 6.18 6.50 23.02
C LEU A 57 5.48 7.32 21.93
N SER A 58 5.45 8.64 22.07
CA SER A 58 4.84 9.54 21.08
C SER A 58 5.59 9.49 19.76
N TYR A 59 6.92 9.48 19.82
CA TYR A 59 7.81 9.36 18.66
C TYR A 59 7.60 8.04 17.92
N GLU A 60 7.58 6.91 18.64
CA GLU A 60 7.35 5.59 18.02
C GLU A 60 5.96 5.47 17.41
N LYS A 61 4.93 6.03 18.05
CA LYS A 61 3.56 6.07 17.47
C LYS A 61 3.53 6.86 16.16
N ALA A 62 4.18 8.02 16.12
CA ALA A 62 4.29 8.82 14.90
C ALA A 62 5.05 8.06 13.80
N ARG A 63 6.14 7.38 14.17
CA ARG A 63 6.94 6.54 13.26
C ARG A 63 6.11 5.40 12.68
N ILE A 64 5.36 4.67 13.51
CA ILE A 64 4.49 3.57 13.07
C ILE A 64 3.40 4.08 12.13
N LEU A 65 2.76 5.21 12.44
CA LEU A 65 1.72 5.78 11.59
C LEU A 65 2.27 6.13 10.19
N ARG A 66 3.46 6.72 10.14
CA ARG A 66 4.13 7.03 8.87
C ARG A 66 4.48 5.76 8.09
N ILE A 67 5.05 4.75 8.73
CA ILE A 67 5.38 3.47 8.07
C ILE A 67 4.11 2.79 7.54
N SER A 68 3.02 2.84 8.29
CA SER A 68 1.72 2.32 7.85
C SER A 68 1.23 3.03 6.60
N ALA A 69 1.33 4.37 6.56
CA ALA A 69 0.95 5.16 5.39
C ALA A 69 1.85 4.86 4.18
N ASP A 70 3.16 4.76 4.39
CA ASP A 70 4.13 4.40 3.35
C ASP A 70 3.85 3.00 2.78
N PHE A 71 3.47 2.05 3.64
CA PHE A 71 3.09 0.70 3.22
C PHE A 71 1.81 0.67 2.40
N ASP A 72 0.77 1.42 2.81
CA ASP A 72 -0.46 1.54 2.02
C ASP A 72 -0.22 2.19 0.66
N ASN A 73 0.65 3.21 0.60
CA ASN A 73 1.07 3.84 -0.64
C ASN A 73 1.84 2.85 -1.53
N PHE A 74 2.77 2.09 -0.96
CA PHE A 74 3.51 1.05 -1.66
C PHE A 74 2.57 0.00 -2.26
N ARG A 75 1.64 -0.56 -1.46
CA ARG A 75 0.68 -1.56 -1.92
C ARG A 75 -0.17 -1.03 -3.09
N LYS A 76 -0.71 0.19 -2.97
CA LYS A 76 -1.49 0.82 -4.05
C LYS A 76 -0.67 1.05 -5.31
N ARG A 77 0.61 1.43 -5.17
CA ARG A 77 1.52 1.61 -6.30
C ARG A 77 1.83 0.28 -6.97
N THR A 78 2.20 -0.74 -6.20
CA THR A 78 2.52 -2.07 -6.71
C THR A 78 1.35 -2.69 -7.47
N GLU A 79 0.11 -2.53 -6.99
CA GLU A 79 -1.06 -3.06 -7.70
C GLU A 79 -1.27 -2.37 -9.06
N ARG A 80 -1.09 -1.05 -9.11
CA ARG A 80 -1.13 -0.30 -10.37
C ARG A 80 -0.01 -0.73 -11.32
N GLU A 81 1.21 -0.84 -10.82
CA GLU A 81 2.36 -1.28 -11.63
C GLU A 81 2.15 -2.70 -12.17
N ARG A 82 1.63 -3.61 -11.36
CA ARG A 82 1.28 -4.97 -11.78
C ARG A 82 0.24 -4.95 -12.91
N LEU A 83 -0.84 -4.17 -12.76
CA LEU A 83 -1.87 -4.07 -13.79
C LEU A 83 -1.32 -3.48 -15.10
N THR A 84 -0.50 -2.43 -15.00
CA THR A 84 0.18 -1.83 -16.16
C THR A 84 1.11 -2.83 -16.84
N LEU A 85 1.91 -3.60 -16.08
CA LEU A 85 2.80 -4.62 -16.64
C LEU A 85 2.03 -5.70 -17.39
N VAL A 86 0.91 -6.19 -16.83
CA VAL A 86 0.06 -7.18 -17.50
C VAL A 86 -0.52 -6.59 -18.78
N THR A 87 -1.04 -5.36 -18.74
CA THR A 87 -1.63 -4.70 -19.90
C THR A 87 -0.61 -4.45 -21.00
N ASN A 88 0.60 -3.97 -20.64
CA ASN A 88 1.68 -3.73 -21.59
C ASN A 88 2.15 -5.04 -22.23
N ALA A 89 2.37 -6.09 -21.43
CA ALA A 89 2.77 -7.40 -21.95
C ALA A 89 1.71 -8.00 -22.89
N GLN A 90 0.42 -7.83 -22.58
CA GLN A 90 -0.67 -8.20 -23.49
C GLN A 90 -0.62 -7.40 -24.80
N GLY A 91 -0.39 -6.09 -24.72
CA GLY A 91 -0.23 -5.22 -25.89
C GLY A 91 0.92 -5.65 -26.80
N GLU A 92 2.11 -5.88 -26.23
CA GLU A 92 3.28 -6.35 -26.99
C GLU A 92 3.01 -7.67 -27.71
N VAL A 93 2.36 -8.63 -27.05
CA VAL A 93 1.99 -9.90 -27.68
C VAL A 93 0.99 -9.69 -28.82
N VAL A 94 -0.03 -8.86 -28.62
CA VAL A 94 -1.01 -8.52 -29.68
C VAL A 94 -0.33 -7.84 -30.87
N GLU A 95 0.62 -6.93 -30.66
CA GLU A 95 1.36 -6.28 -31.74
C GLU A 95 2.13 -7.29 -32.61
N THR A 96 2.74 -8.31 -31.99
CA THR A 96 3.41 -9.37 -32.77
C THR A 96 2.43 -10.18 -33.63
N LEU A 97 1.18 -10.34 -33.19
CA LEU A 97 0.13 -11.03 -33.92
C LEU A 97 -0.39 -10.23 -35.12
N PHE A 98 -0.17 -8.90 -35.18
CA PHE A 98 -0.55 -8.12 -36.37
C PHE A 98 0.22 -8.54 -37.63
N SER A 99 1.48 -8.97 -37.50
CA SER A 99 2.22 -9.54 -38.63
C SER A 99 1.54 -10.77 -39.23
N VAL A 100 0.86 -11.57 -38.39
CA VAL A 100 0.07 -12.72 -38.83
C VAL A 100 -1.21 -12.26 -39.52
N LEU A 101 -1.88 -11.23 -38.99
CA LEU A 101 -3.04 -10.61 -39.63
C LEU A 101 -2.70 -10.08 -41.03
N ASP A 102 -1.57 -9.39 -41.16
CA ASP A 102 -1.08 -8.87 -42.45
C ASP A 102 -0.81 -10.01 -43.45
N ASN A 103 -0.26 -11.12 -42.98
CA ASN A 103 -0.05 -12.32 -43.80
C ASN A 103 -1.38 -12.94 -44.25
N PHE A 104 -2.40 -12.95 -43.38
CA PHE A 104 -3.75 -13.34 -43.78
C PHE A 104 -4.23 -12.42 -44.92
N GLU A 105 -4.25 -11.10 -44.75
CA GLU A 105 -4.71 -10.17 -45.80
C GLU A 105 -3.94 -10.33 -47.12
N ARG A 106 -2.62 -10.52 -47.04
CA ARG A 106 -1.79 -10.80 -48.22
C ARG A 106 -2.19 -12.12 -48.89
N ALA A 107 -2.41 -13.19 -48.13
CA ALA A 107 -2.84 -14.48 -48.67
C ALA A 107 -4.22 -14.36 -49.33
N LYS A 108 -5.17 -13.65 -48.72
CA LYS A 108 -6.51 -13.38 -49.28
C LYS A 108 -6.44 -12.73 -50.66
N ALA A 109 -5.52 -11.77 -50.85
CA ALA A 109 -5.32 -11.10 -52.13
C ALA A 109 -4.73 -12.01 -53.22
N GLN A 110 -4.11 -13.13 -52.85
CA GLN A 110 -3.47 -14.08 -53.76
C GLN A 110 -4.34 -15.30 -54.09
N ILE A 111 -5.36 -15.58 -53.28
CA ILE A 111 -6.29 -16.68 -53.54
C ILE A 111 -7.09 -16.37 -54.81
N LYS A 112 -6.90 -17.19 -55.84
CA LYS A 112 -7.75 -17.26 -57.03
C LYS A 112 -8.48 -18.58 -56.98
N VAL A 113 -9.80 -18.53 -57.12
CA VAL A 113 -10.64 -19.72 -57.09
C VAL A 113 -11.08 -20.02 -58.51
N GLU A 114 -10.60 -21.13 -59.05
CA GLU A 114 -10.90 -21.60 -60.41
C GLU A 114 -11.52 -23.01 -60.37
N THR A 115 -11.39 -23.73 -59.25
CA THR A 115 -11.89 -25.10 -59.04
C THR A 115 -12.67 -25.28 -57.72
N GLU A 116 -13.55 -26.29 -57.63
CA GLU A 116 -14.25 -26.65 -56.37
C GLU A 116 -13.29 -26.99 -55.22
N GLY A 117 -12.10 -27.53 -55.52
CA GLY A 117 -11.08 -27.82 -54.52
C GLY A 117 -10.54 -26.55 -53.87
N GLU A 118 -10.29 -25.51 -54.67
CA GLU A 118 -9.84 -24.20 -54.19
C GLU A 118 -10.93 -23.45 -53.43
N GLU A 119 -12.20 -23.63 -53.78
CA GLU A 119 -13.34 -23.07 -53.04
C GLU A 119 -13.39 -23.61 -51.60
N LYS A 120 -13.16 -24.93 -51.41
CA LYS A 120 -13.05 -25.52 -50.06
C LYS A 120 -11.89 -24.94 -49.26
N ILE A 121 -10.75 -24.67 -49.90
CA ILE A 121 -9.58 -24.05 -49.26
C ILE A 121 -9.91 -22.61 -48.87
N GLN A 122 -10.55 -21.83 -49.75
CA GLN A 122 -11.00 -20.47 -49.46
C GLN A 122 -11.95 -20.42 -48.25
N ASN A 123 -12.93 -21.31 -48.19
CA ASN A 123 -13.88 -21.39 -47.08
C ASN A 123 -13.19 -21.72 -45.75
N SER A 124 -12.22 -22.64 -45.77
CA SER A 124 -11.41 -22.97 -44.61
C SER A 124 -10.55 -21.78 -44.15
N TYR A 125 -9.93 -21.09 -45.10
CA TYR A 125 -9.17 -19.87 -44.86
C TYR A 125 -10.03 -18.78 -44.20
N GLN A 126 -11.22 -18.50 -44.74
CA GLN A 126 -12.15 -17.50 -44.18
C GLN A 126 -12.58 -17.86 -42.76
N SER A 127 -12.79 -19.15 -42.49
CA SER A 127 -13.16 -19.63 -41.16
C SER A 127 -12.05 -19.39 -40.13
N ILE A 128 -10.79 -19.67 -40.49
CA ILE A 128 -9.63 -19.44 -39.61
C ILE A 128 -9.40 -17.94 -39.39
N TYR A 129 -9.49 -17.13 -40.44
CA TYR A 129 -9.38 -15.67 -40.34
C TYR A 129 -10.43 -15.09 -39.39
N LYS A 130 -11.69 -15.52 -39.53
CA LYS A 130 -12.78 -15.09 -38.65
C LYS A 130 -12.50 -15.43 -37.18
N GLN A 131 -12.08 -16.67 -36.90
CA GLN A 131 -11.73 -17.07 -35.53
C GLN A 131 -10.57 -16.24 -34.97
N PHE A 132 -9.57 -15.94 -35.79
CA PHE A 132 -8.44 -15.11 -35.39
C PHE A 132 -8.88 -13.68 -35.01
N VAL A 133 -9.74 -13.06 -35.83
CA VAL A 133 -10.32 -11.73 -35.53
C VAL A 133 -11.19 -11.76 -34.28
N GLU A 134 -11.97 -12.82 -34.07
CA GLU A 134 -12.77 -13.01 -32.83
C GLU A 134 -11.87 -13.10 -31.59
N ILE A 135 -10.74 -13.81 -31.68
CA ILE A 135 -9.76 -13.89 -30.58
C ILE A 135 -9.18 -12.51 -30.28
N LEU A 136 -8.76 -11.74 -31.31
CA LEU A 136 -8.29 -10.36 -31.12
C LEU A 136 -9.37 -9.48 -30.47
N GLY A 137 -10.62 -9.60 -30.90
CA GLY A 137 -11.77 -8.93 -30.27
C GLY A 137 -11.95 -9.29 -28.79
N SER A 138 -11.76 -10.56 -28.43
CA SER A 138 -11.83 -11.02 -27.04
C SER A 138 -10.71 -10.47 -26.16
N LEU A 139 -9.56 -10.13 -26.76
CA LEU A 139 -8.43 -9.45 -26.10
C LEU A 139 -8.62 -7.94 -26.03
N GLY A 140 -9.78 -7.41 -26.44
CA GLY A 140 -10.10 -5.98 -26.39
C GLY A 140 -9.60 -5.18 -27.61
N VAL A 141 -9.11 -5.86 -28.65
CA VAL A 141 -8.67 -5.20 -29.89
C VAL A 141 -9.88 -4.91 -30.76
N VAL A 142 -10.09 -3.64 -31.09
CA VAL A 142 -11.18 -3.20 -31.95
C VAL A 142 -10.61 -2.72 -33.28
N PRO A 143 -11.14 -3.17 -34.44
CA PRO A 143 -10.74 -2.64 -35.73
C PRO A 143 -10.97 -1.13 -35.80
N MET A 144 -9.94 -0.37 -36.18
CA MET A 144 -10.07 1.06 -36.43
C MET A 144 -10.30 1.34 -37.91
N GLU A 145 -11.38 2.05 -38.22
CA GLU A 145 -11.59 2.62 -39.54
C GLU A 145 -10.67 3.84 -39.73
N THR A 146 -9.60 3.67 -40.50
CA THR A 146 -8.64 4.73 -40.80
C THR A 146 -8.94 5.49 -42.09
N VAL A 147 -9.83 4.96 -42.94
CA VAL A 147 -10.19 5.59 -44.22
C VAL A 147 -11.14 6.76 -43.98
N GLY A 148 -10.67 7.99 -44.22
CA GLY A 148 -11.48 9.22 -44.18
C GLY A 148 -11.63 9.89 -42.81
N LYS A 149 -10.98 9.40 -41.75
CA LYS A 149 -10.97 10.04 -40.42
C LYS A 149 -9.68 10.85 -40.20
N PRO A 150 -9.75 12.00 -39.50
CA PRO A 150 -8.56 12.78 -39.18
C PRO A 150 -7.59 11.96 -38.33
N PHE A 151 -6.31 12.03 -38.67
CA PHE A 151 -5.24 11.31 -38.00
C PHE A 151 -5.10 11.75 -36.54
N ASP A 152 -5.25 10.81 -35.60
CA ASP A 152 -5.04 11.06 -34.17
C ASP A 152 -3.69 10.48 -33.71
N LYS A 153 -2.77 11.38 -33.33
CA LYS A 153 -1.42 11.07 -32.85
C LYS A 153 -1.39 10.24 -31.56
N LYS A 154 -2.50 10.14 -30.83
CA LYS A 154 -2.58 9.34 -29.60
C LYS A 154 -2.84 7.85 -29.86
N ILE A 155 -3.27 7.50 -31.07
CA ILE A 155 -3.81 6.16 -31.38
C ILE A 155 -3.03 5.46 -32.49
N VAL A 156 -2.33 6.21 -33.34
CA VAL A 156 -1.49 5.66 -34.40
C VAL A 156 -0.02 5.93 -34.07
N ASN A 157 0.71 4.88 -33.71
CA ASN A 157 2.16 4.94 -33.61
C ASN A 157 2.74 5.23 -35.00
N TYR A 158 3.53 6.31 -35.09
CA TYR A 158 4.15 6.76 -36.33
C TYR A 158 5.25 5.77 -36.71
N VAL A 159 5.03 4.95 -37.74
CA VAL A 159 6.09 4.17 -38.38
C VAL A 159 6.56 4.98 -39.57
N SER A 160 7.79 5.50 -39.49
CA SER A 160 8.48 6.18 -40.59
C SER A 160 9.13 5.20 -41.55
#